data_AF-A0A0F3MUN0-F1
#
_entry.id   AF-A0A0F3MUN0-F1
#
_cell.length_a   1.000
_cell.length_b   1.000
_cell.length_c   1.000
_cell.angle_alpha   90.00
_cell.angle_beta   90.00
_cell.angle_gamma   90.00
#
_symmetry.space_group_name_H-M   'P 1'
#
loop_
_entity.id
_entity.type
_entity.pdbx_description
1 polymer ?
#
loop_
_entity_poly.entity_id
_entity_poly.type
_entity_poly.pdbx_seq_one_letter_code
_entity_poly.pdbx_strand_id
1 'polypeptide(L)' 'MKENLQQIRNILLENATIPVERRTLFFKTKEGEYGEHDRFIGVTVPILRKIAKSYYNLDTED' A
#
# COMPACT_ATOMS: atom_id res chain seq x y z
N MET A 1 -4.88 5.87 -17.21
CA MET A 1 -5.81 5.19 -16.27
C MET A 1 -5.47 3.76 -15.87
N LYS A 2 -5.99 2.72 -16.52
CA LYS A 2 -5.91 1.34 -15.96
C LYS A 2 -4.49 0.78 -15.89
N GLU A 3 -3.60 1.24 -16.77
CA GLU A 3 -2.26 0.70 -16.93
C GLU A 3 -1.30 1.16 -15.82
N ASN A 4 -1.30 2.45 -15.48
CA ASN A 4 -0.54 2.98 -14.34
C ASN A 4 -0.99 2.38 -13.01
N LEU A 5 -2.31 2.28 -12.79
CA LEU A 5 -2.85 1.70 -11.56
C LEU A 5 -2.43 0.23 -11.38
N GLN A 6 -2.51 -0.56 -12.45
CA GLN A 6 -2.11 -1.96 -12.41
C GLN A 6 -0.60 -2.11 -12.18
N GLN A 7 0.22 -1.27 -12.83
CA GLN A 7 1.66 -1.25 -12.61
C GLN A 7 2.02 -0.88 -11.18
N ILE A 8 1.45 0.20 -10.64
CA ILE A 8 1.69 0.63 -9.25
C ILE A 8 1.28 -0.47 -8.28
N ARG A 9 0.13 -1.12 -8.51
CA ARG A 9 -0.32 -2.26 -7.69
C ARG A 9 0.69 -3.41 -7.72
N ASN A 10 1.18 -3.79 -8.90
CA ASN A 10 2.17 -4.86 -9.03
C ASN A 10 3.48 -4.52 -8.31
N ILE A 11 3.99 -3.31 -8.51
CA ILE A 11 5.21 -2.82 -7.84
C ILE A 11 5.06 -2.86 -6.32
N LEU A 12 3.91 -2.43 -5.79
CA LEU A 12 3.63 -2.49 -4.36
C LEU A 12 3.59 -3.93 -3.83
N LEU A 13 2.99 -4.87 -4.59
CA LEU A 13 2.93 -6.27 -4.20
C LEU A 13 4.32 -6.93 -4.24
N GLU A 14 5.14 -6.64 -5.25
CA GLU A 14 6.51 -7.15 -5.37
C GLU A 14 7.42 -6.64 -4.24
N ASN A 15 7.16 -5.43 -3.73
CA ASN A 15 7.94 -4.81 -2.65
C ASN A 15 7.36 -5.07 -1.25
N ALA A 16 6.32 -5.90 -1.13
CA ALA A 16 5.73 -6.26 0.15
C ALA A 16 6.63 -7.25 0.90
N THR A 17 7.38 -6.75 1.89
CA THR A 17 8.33 -7.58 2.67
C THR A 17 7.81 -7.98 4.04
N ILE A 18 6.76 -7.33 4.54
CA ILE A 18 6.18 -7.64 5.85
C ILE A 18 5.23 -8.86 5.73
N PRO A 19 5.43 -9.93 6.52
CA PRO A 19 4.55 -11.09 6.55
C PRO A 19 3.10 -10.71 6.88
N VAL A 20 2.14 -11.45 6.31
CA VAL A 20 0.70 -11.15 6.38
C VAL A 20 0.23 -10.96 7.82
N GLU A 21 0.63 -11.86 8.69
CA GLU A 21 0.27 -11.90 10.11
C GLU A 21 0.82 -10.71 10.90
N ARG A 22 1.84 -10.01 10.38
CA ARG A 22 2.44 -8.84 11.04
C ARG A 22 1.97 -7.51 10.46
N ARG A 23 1.22 -7.51 9.35
CA ARG A 23 0.84 -6.26 8.66
C ARG A 23 -0.13 -5.39 9.47
N THR A 24 -0.93 -6.00 10.33
CA THR A 24 -1.92 -5.32 11.19
C THR A 24 -1.45 -5.14 12.64
N LEU A 25 -0.26 -5.63 13.01
CA LEU A 25 0.19 -5.72 14.41
C LEU A 25 0.13 -4.38 15.18
N PHE A 26 0.36 -3.27 14.49
CA PHE A 26 0.40 -1.93 15.08
C PHE A 26 -0.89 -1.12 14.87
N PHE A 27 -1.86 -1.68 14.16
CA PHE A 27 -3.09 -0.99 13.78
C PHE A 27 -4.29 -1.53 14.58
N LYS A 28 -5.27 -0.66 14.82
CA LYS A 28 -6.51 -1.03 15.50
C LYS A 28 -7.50 -1.62 14.49
N THR A 29 -7.41 -2.92 14.25
CA THR A 29 -8.18 -3.63 13.21
C THR A 29 -9.16 -4.66 13.76
N LYS A 30 -9.53 -4.58 15.05
CA LYS A 30 -10.59 -5.43 15.60
C LYS A 30 -11.97 -4.87 15.23
N GLU A 31 -13.00 -5.69 15.42
CA GLU A 31 -14.39 -5.29 15.23
C GLU A 31 -14.73 -4.03 16.05
N GLY A 32 -15.34 -3.04 15.41
CA GLY A 32 -15.65 -1.73 15.97
C GLY A 32 -14.47 -0.76 16.08
N GLU A 33 -13.26 -1.15 15.68
CA GLU A 33 -12.09 -0.27 15.70
C GLU A 33 -11.89 0.49 14.37
N TYR A 34 -11.13 1.58 14.44
CA TYR A 34 -10.92 2.51 13.32
C TYR A 34 -10.47 1.84 12.01
N GLY A 35 -9.64 0.80 12.07
CA GLY A 35 -9.09 0.09 10.91
C GLY A 35 -9.71 -1.29 10.68
N GLU A 36 -10.92 -1.58 11.18
CA GLU A 36 -11.57 -2.89 11.05
C GLU A 36 -11.61 -3.40 9.60
N HIS A 37 -11.88 -2.52 8.64
CA HIS A 37 -12.03 -2.88 7.24
C HIS A 37 -10.80 -2.57 6.37
N ASP A 38 -9.71 -2.14 6.99
CA ASP A 38 -8.47 -1.80 6.30
C ASP A 38 -7.65 -3.04 5.94
N ARG A 39 -7.07 -3.04 4.74
CA ARG A 39 -6.15 -4.09 4.27
C ARG A 39 -4.78 -3.51 3.98
N PHE A 40 -3.77 -4.06 4.66
CA PHE A 40 -2.39 -3.60 4.55
C PHE A 40 -1.60 -4.49 3.58
N ILE A 41 -0.89 -3.87 2.64
CA ILE A 41 -0.03 -4.57 1.66
C ILE A 41 1.29 -5.01 2.31
N GLY A 42 1.81 -4.26 3.29
CA GLY A 42 3.07 -4.60 3.98
C GLY A 42 4.33 -4.08 3.28
N VAL A 43 4.21 -2.96 2.57
CA VAL A 43 5.36 -2.19 2.09
C VAL A 43 5.81 -1.25 3.20
N THR A 44 7.09 -1.25 3.52
CA THR A 44 7.64 -0.34 4.54
C THR A 44 7.59 1.12 4.06
N VAL A 45 7.41 2.05 4.99
CA VAL A 45 7.26 3.47 4.67
C VAL A 45 8.44 4.04 3.84
N PRO A 46 9.73 3.70 4.10
CA PRO A 46 10.82 4.18 3.26
C PRO A 46 10.73 3.72 1.80
N ILE A 47 10.30 2.47 1.54
CA ILE A 47 10.13 1.94 0.19
C ILE A 47 8.92 2.59 -0.48
N LEU A 48 7.80 2.68 0.23
CA LEU A 48 6.57 3.32 -0.27
C LEU A 48 6.83 4.76 -0.71
N ARG A 49 7.60 5.53 0.08
CA ARG A 49 7.99 6.91 -0.29
C ARG A 49 8.85 6.98 -1.55
N LYS A 50 9.72 6.00 -1.79
CA LYS A 50 10.51 5.94 -3.02
C LYS A 50 9.62 5.69 -4.23
N ILE A 51 8.70 4.73 -4.14
CA ILE A 51 7.74 4.42 -5.21
C ILE A 51 6.87 5.65 -5.51
N ALA A 52 6.30 6.29 -4.48
CA ALA A 52 5.43 7.46 -4.65
C ALA A 52 6.13 8.62 -5.38
N LYS A 53 7.43 8.84 -5.16
CA LYS A 53 8.19 9.89 -5.86
C LYS A 53 8.29 9.64 -7.37
N SER A 54 8.37 8.38 -7.81
CA SER A 54 8.42 8.03 -9.23
C SER A 54 7.11 8.35 -9.96
N TYR A 55 6.00 8.48 -9.23
CA TYR A 55 4.68 8.81 -9.74
C TYR A 55 4.18 10.16 -9.22
N TYR A 56 5.09 11.09 -8.89
CA TYR A 56 4.73 12.38 -8.29
C TYR A 56 3.84 13.25 -9.19
N ASN A 57 4.02 13.13 -10.51
CA ASN A 57 3.26 13.88 -11.52
C ASN A 57 2.10 13.07 -12.11
N LEU A 58 1.59 12.06 -11.39
CA LEU A 58 0.42 11.30 -11.84
C LEU A 58 -0.79 12.22 -11.89
N ASP A 59 -1.46 12.32 -13.04
CA ASP A 59 -2.70 13.08 -13.14
C ASP A 59 -3.86 12.30 -12.49
N THR A 60 -4.84 13.01 -11.96
CA THR A 60 -6.06 12.42 -11.42
C THR A 60 -6.95 11.75 -12.47
N GLU A 61 -6.77 12.11 -13.75
CA GLU A 61 -7.40 11.46 -14.89
C GLU A 61 -6.59 10.26 -15.45
N ASP A 62 -5.51 9.87 -14.76
CA ASP A 62 -4.54 8.86 -15.20
C ASP A 62 -4.55 7.54 -14.41
#